data_AF-A2EKI0-F1
#
_entry.id   AF-A2EKI0-F1
#
_cell.length_a   1.000
_cell.length_b   1.000
_cell.length_c   1.000
_cell.angle_alpha   90.00
_cell.angle_beta   90.00
_cell.angle_gamma   90.00
#
_symmetry.space_group_name_H-M   'P 1'
#
loop_
_entity.id
_entity.type
_entity.pdbx_description
1 polymer ?
#
loop_
_entity_poly.entity_id
_entity_poly.type
_entity_poly.pdbx_seq_one_letter_code
_entity_poly.pdbx_strand_id
1 'polypeptide(L)'
;MTTTENTTTAIVHEAISEEYEWVQYNKQLRLIRSVKDDMYQMQSILTACFAPDTKHTDDWFKNQSTQELLSEAQRDRLFSGSLKTHENRKNLPNGLRGWYVHRLLVNAVAMWASPRYAWYIYRLLDEIHRQEREEMEKKLQAKDEVIEAKDKNIQKRIPRLVPKGKEKSYKYMIYTEEMENEEDRDMVMLHLVRRNNKSFYDLAKIYKSNRNWFYRENLPISMTPNEDVKQIVQDTLPQTHYDMKGCTILTFKEDLPLLKEKITEYFDNFKEEE
;
A
#
# COMPACT_ATOMS: atom_id res chain seq x y z
N MET A 1 -26.19 -19.10 16.90
CA MET A 1 -26.38 -18.41 18.20
C MET A 1 -25.21 -18.81 19.09
N THR A 2 -24.08 -18.12 18.95
CA THR A 2 -22.88 -18.35 19.76
C THR A 2 -23.09 -17.64 21.09
N THR A 3 -23.22 -18.43 22.16
CA THR A 3 -23.38 -17.94 23.52
C THR A 3 -22.05 -17.34 23.98
N THR A 4 -21.93 -16.02 23.92
CA THR A 4 -20.82 -15.31 24.54
C THR A 4 -21.05 -15.33 26.05
N GLU A 5 -20.43 -16.27 26.75
CA GLU A 5 -20.38 -16.25 28.21
C GLU A 5 -19.51 -15.06 28.66
N ASN A 6 -20.18 -13.94 28.94
CA ASN A 6 -19.60 -12.83 29.71
C ASN A 6 -19.44 -13.28 31.16
N THR A 7 -18.37 -14.02 31.47
CA THR A 7 -18.00 -14.32 32.85
C THR A 7 -17.40 -13.06 33.47
N THR A 8 -18.20 -12.34 34.25
CA THR A 8 -17.77 -11.21 35.07
C THR A 8 -16.81 -11.70 36.16
N THR A 9 -15.48 -11.67 35.90
CA THR A 9 -14.45 -11.88 36.93
C THR A 9 -14.29 -10.63 37.78
N ALA A 10 -15.22 -10.43 38.72
CA ALA A 10 -15.16 -9.36 39.71
C ALA A 10 -14.34 -9.81 40.93
N ILE A 11 -13.01 -9.70 40.79
CA ILE A 11 -11.95 -9.34 41.75
C ILE A 11 -10.65 -9.73 41.01
N VAL A 12 -10.11 -8.78 40.26
CA VAL A 12 -8.86 -8.97 39.49
C VAL A 12 -7.65 -8.86 40.41
N HIS A 13 -7.76 -8.05 41.48
CA HIS A 13 -6.71 -7.78 42.46
C HIS A 13 -7.28 -7.81 43.90
N GLU A 14 -6.61 -8.48 44.82
CA GLU A 14 -6.91 -8.50 46.26
C GLU A 14 -5.61 -8.19 47.05
N ALA A 15 -5.59 -7.10 47.81
CA ALA A 15 -4.39 -6.67 48.51
C ALA A 15 -4.00 -7.64 49.64
N ILE A 16 -2.70 -7.96 49.71
CA ILE A 16 -2.10 -8.69 50.84
C ILE A 16 -1.38 -7.69 51.77
N SER A 17 -0.69 -6.72 51.17
CA SER A 17 -0.07 -5.56 51.84
C SER A 17 0.07 -4.39 50.84
N GLU A 18 0.69 -3.28 51.24
CA GLU A 18 0.96 -2.14 50.33
C GLU A 18 1.84 -2.53 49.12
N GLU A 19 2.68 -3.57 49.26
CA GLU A 19 3.63 -3.98 48.22
C GLU A 19 3.21 -5.26 47.46
N TYR A 20 2.22 -6.00 47.97
CA TYR A 20 1.87 -7.33 47.47
C TYR A 20 0.36 -7.53 47.36
N GLU A 21 -0.06 -8.23 46.30
CA GLU A 21 -1.46 -8.51 46.02
C GLU A 21 -1.65 -9.88 45.38
N TRP A 22 -2.83 -10.46 45.57
CA TRP A 22 -3.34 -11.56 44.76
C TRP A 22 -3.90 -11.01 43.45
N VAL A 23 -3.51 -11.59 42.32
CA VAL A 23 -3.99 -11.22 40.98
C VAL A 23 -4.57 -12.44 40.28
N GLN A 24 -5.75 -12.28 39.68
CA GLN A 24 -6.30 -13.26 38.74
C GLN A 24 -5.62 -13.09 37.38
N TYR A 25 -4.49 -13.77 37.18
CA TYR A 25 -3.64 -13.63 35.98
C TYR A 25 -4.35 -14.09 34.70
N ASN A 26 -5.12 -15.18 34.79
CA ASN A 26 -6.03 -15.64 33.75
C ASN A 26 -7.11 -16.54 34.36
N LYS A 27 -7.95 -17.20 33.55
CA LYS A 27 -9.03 -18.10 34.04
C LYS A 27 -8.54 -19.28 34.90
N GLN A 28 -7.26 -19.62 34.87
CA GLN A 28 -6.67 -20.79 35.54
C GLN A 28 -5.76 -20.42 36.71
N LEU A 29 -5.10 -19.24 36.67
CA LEU A 29 -4.06 -18.86 37.63
C LEU A 29 -4.47 -17.67 38.48
N ARG A 30 -4.41 -17.87 39.80
CA ARG A 30 -4.51 -16.82 40.81
C ARG A 30 -3.20 -16.77 41.58
N LEU A 31 -2.48 -15.65 41.48
CA LEU A 31 -1.05 -15.55 41.80
C LEU A 31 -0.75 -14.39 42.74
N ILE A 32 0.36 -14.47 43.48
CA ILE A 32 0.89 -13.35 44.25
C ILE A 32 1.78 -12.50 43.34
N ARG A 33 1.51 -11.20 43.28
CA ARG A 33 2.24 -10.20 42.52
C ARG A 33 2.84 -9.15 43.45
N SER A 34 4.08 -8.77 43.15
CA SER A 34 4.75 -7.60 43.72
C SER A 34 4.35 -6.36 42.91
N VAL A 35 3.67 -5.41 43.55
CA VAL A 35 3.10 -4.22 42.90
C VAL A 35 4.19 -3.31 42.35
N LYS A 36 5.31 -3.19 43.08
CA LYS A 36 6.41 -2.27 42.79
C LYS A 36 7.13 -2.54 41.47
N ASP A 37 7.30 -3.82 41.13
CA ASP A 37 8.15 -4.25 40.00
C ASP A 37 7.49 -5.27 39.07
N ASP A 38 6.18 -5.50 39.23
CA ASP A 38 5.37 -6.39 38.37
C ASP A 38 5.88 -7.84 38.29
N MET A 39 6.49 -8.31 39.39
CA MET A 39 7.02 -9.67 39.49
C MET A 39 6.05 -10.61 40.20
N TYR A 40 6.02 -11.87 39.78
CA TYR A 40 5.07 -12.88 40.27
C TYR A 40 5.78 -13.96 41.07
N GLN A 41 5.24 -14.30 42.24
CA GLN A 41 5.83 -15.31 43.12
C GLN A 41 5.67 -16.70 42.51
N MET A 42 6.77 -17.41 42.27
CA MET A 42 6.75 -18.75 41.69
C MET A 42 5.99 -19.76 42.54
N GLN A 43 6.08 -19.67 43.87
CA GLN A 43 5.35 -20.59 44.75
C GLN A 43 3.84 -20.51 44.54
N SER A 44 3.29 -19.29 44.38
CA SER A 44 1.87 -19.10 44.07
C SER A 44 1.49 -19.72 42.71
N ILE A 45 2.40 -19.73 41.73
CA ILE A 45 2.19 -20.39 40.43
C ILE A 45 2.11 -21.90 40.62
N LEU A 46 3.05 -22.50 41.35
CA LEU A 46 3.06 -23.94 41.60
C LEU A 46 1.79 -24.38 42.34
N THR A 47 1.37 -23.60 43.34
CA THR A 47 0.13 -23.84 44.10
C THR A 47 -1.10 -23.74 43.19
N ALA A 48 -1.21 -22.69 42.37
CA ALA A 48 -2.32 -22.53 41.43
C ALA A 48 -2.37 -23.64 40.35
N CYS A 49 -1.20 -24.19 39.99
CA CYS A 49 -1.08 -25.29 39.05
C CYS A 49 -1.31 -26.69 39.66
N PHE A 50 -1.56 -26.79 40.98
CA PHE A 50 -1.59 -28.05 41.72
C PHE A 50 -0.35 -28.91 41.45
N ALA A 51 0.83 -28.26 41.45
CA ALA A 51 2.09 -28.94 41.23
C ALA A 51 2.34 -29.98 42.34
N PRO A 52 2.97 -31.13 42.03
CA PRO A 52 3.33 -32.11 43.04
C PRO A 52 4.39 -31.53 44.00
N ASP A 53 4.35 -31.94 45.27
CA ASP A 53 5.26 -31.46 46.31
C ASP A 53 6.74 -31.73 46.03
N THR A 54 7.05 -32.62 45.07
CA THR A 54 8.40 -32.91 44.59
C THR A 54 9.00 -31.84 43.69
N LYS A 55 8.18 -30.90 43.17
CA LYS A 55 8.66 -29.79 42.35
C LYS A 55 8.93 -28.57 43.22
N HIS A 56 10.20 -28.20 43.31
CA HIS A 56 10.60 -26.96 43.99
C HIS A 56 10.97 -25.89 42.97
N THR A 57 10.79 -24.62 43.34
CA THR A 57 11.07 -23.48 42.45
C THR A 57 12.52 -23.46 41.95
N ASP A 58 13.48 -23.94 42.76
CA ASP A 58 14.89 -24.04 42.38
C ASP A 58 15.12 -25.02 41.24
N ASP A 59 14.29 -26.06 41.11
CA ASP A 59 14.45 -27.10 40.10
C ASP A 59 14.11 -26.59 38.70
N TRP A 60 13.24 -25.58 38.61
CA TRP A 60 12.96 -24.91 37.34
C TRP A 60 14.24 -24.29 36.77
N PHE A 61 14.98 -23.56 37.60
CA PHE A 61 16.24 -22.93 37.21
C PHE A 61 17.35 -23.94 36.90
N LYS A 62 17.32 -25.17 37.42
CA LYS A 62 18.34 -26.18 37.09
C LYS A 62 18.17 -26.77 35.69
N ASN A 63 17.01 -26.62 35.06
CA ASN A 63 16.76 -27.23 33.75
C ASN A 63 17.49 -26.50 32.63
N GLN A 64 18.15 -27.27 31.77
CA GLN A 64 18.89 -26.74 30.62
C GLN A 64 18.02 -25.84 29.72
N SER A 65 16.81 -26.31 29.38
CA SER A 65 15.85 -25.54 28.56
C SER A 65 15.40 -24.23 29.20
N THR A 66 15.38 -24.17 30.53
CA THR A 66 15.06 -22.93 31.26
C THR A 66 16.23 -21.95 31.21
N GLN A 67 17.47 -22.43 31.30
CA GLN A 67 18.65 -21.58 31.15
C GLN A 67 18.76 -20.98 29.75
N GLU A 68 18.44 -21.76 28.72
CA GLU A 68 18.34 -21.27 27.33
C GLU A 68 17.25 -20.21 27.19
N LEU A 69 16.05 -20.45 27.73
CA LEU A 69 14.96 -19.48 27.74
C LEU A 69 15.36 -18.17 28.42
N LEU A 70 16.02 -18.23 29.59
CA LEU A 70 16.46 -17.06 30.32
C LEU A 70 17.55 -16.28 29.56
N SER A 71 18.46 -16.98 28.89
CA SER A 71 19.49 -16.38 28.02
C SER A 71 18.86 -15.62 26.84
N GLU A 72 17.87 -16.21 26.17
CA GLU A 72 17.15 -15.53 25.08
C GLU A 72 16.34 -14.34 25.58
N ALA A 73 15.67 -14.48 26.73
CA ALA A 73 14.94 -13.37 27.35
C ALA A 73 15.87 -12.19 27.67
N GLN A 74 17.10 -12.43 28.12
CA GLN A 74 18.07 -11.38 28.40
C GLN A 74 18.57 -10.63 27.15
N ARG A 75 18.51 -11.25 25.97
CA ARG A 75 18.88 -10.61 24.69
C ARG A 75 17.79 -9.70 24.15
N ASP A 76 16.55 -9.88 24.59
CA ASP A 76 15.44 -9.03 24.18
C ASP A 76 15.65 -7.60 24.72
N ARG A 77 15.40 -6.61 23.86
CA ARG A 77 15.53 -5.18 24.17
C ARG A 77 14.67 -4.79 25.37
N LEU A 78 13.60 -5.53 25.66
CA LEU A 78 12.73 -5.33 26.83
C LEU A 78 13.48 -5.54 28.16
N PHE A 79 14.54 -6.34 28.20
CA PHE A 79 15.33 -6.63 29.40
C PHE A 79 16.70 -5.92 29.44
N SER A 80 17.06 -5.20 28.37
CA SER A 80 18.35 -4.52 28.21
C SER A 80 18.60 -3.34 29.17
N GLY A 81 17.63 -2.96 30.01
CA GLY A 81 17.60 -1.68 30.72
C GLY A 81 17.56 -1.70 32.25
N SER A 82 17.81 -2.85 32.93
CA SER A 82 17.74 -3.12 34.40
C SER A 82 16.61 -4.04 34.88
N LEU A 83 15.78 -4.53 33.96
CA LEU A 83 14.68 -5.44 34.31
C LEU A 83 15.22 -6.84 34.63
N LYS A 84 15.11 -7.27 35.89
CA LYS A 84 15.48 -8.63 36.29
C LYS A 84 14.45 -9.62 35.76
N THR A 85 14.89 -10.72 35.15
CA THR A 85 13.99 -11.81 34.74
C THR A 85 13.43 -12.57 35.94
N HIS A 86 14.21 -12.66 37.02
CA HIS A 86 13.85 -13.35 38.25
C HIS A 86 14.66 -12.84 39.45
N GLU A 87 14.15 -13.05 40.66
CA GLU A 87 14.80 -12.65 41.92
C GLU A 87 14.39 -13.57 43.08
N ASN A 88 15.32 -13.97 43.94
CA ASN A 88 15.02 -14.70 45.17
C ASN A 88 14.96 -13.75 46.37
N ARG A 89 13.75 -13.53 46.88
CA ARG A 89 13.51 -12.64 48.02
C ARG A 89 13.44 -13.44 49.31
N LYS A 90 14.60 -13.64 49.95
CA LYS A 90 14.72 -14.45 51.18
C LYS A 90 14.32 -13.69 52.46
N ASN A 91 14.40 -12.36 52.46
CA ASN A 91 14.20 -11.51 53.64
C ASN A 91 12.73 -11.14 53.89
N LEU A 92 11.78 -11.72 53.15
CA LEU A 92 10.35 -11.45 53.30
C LEU A 92 9.69 -12.37 54.35
N PRO A 93 8.49 -12.00 54.85
CA PRO A 93 7.69 -12.86 55.72
C PRO A 93 7.39 -14.24 55.10
N ASN A 94 7.13 -15.21 55.97
CA ASN A 94 6.73 -16.55 55.53
C ASN A 94 5.43 -16.47 54.70
N GLY A 95 5.38 -17.16 53.56
CA GLY A 95 4.30 -17.04 52.57
C GLY A 95 4.59 -16.04 51.44
N LEU A 96 5.39 -15.00 51.67
CA LEU A 96 5.80 -14.03 50.63
C LEU A 96 7.24 -14.21 50.15
N ARG A 97 8.11 -14.82 50.95
CA ARG A 97 9.49 -15.13 50.54
C ARG A 97 9.57 -16.17 49.43
N GLY A 98 10.68 -16.15 48.69
CA GLY A 98 11.00 -17.12 47.65
C GLY A 98 11.29 -16.47 46.30
N TRP A 99 11.21 -17.26 45.24
CA TRP A 99 11.49 -16.79 43.89
C TRP A 99 10.32 -16.02 43.28
N TYR A 100 10.67 -14.91 42.64
CA TYR A 100 9.80 -14.07 41.85
C TYR A 100 10.29 -14.06 40.40
N VAL A 101 9.38 -14.12 39.44
CA VAL A 101 9.66 -14.12 38.01
C VAL A 101 8.90 -13.01 37.29
N HIS A 102 9.47 -12.52 36.21
CA HIS A 102 8.85 -11.53 35.35
C HIS A 102 7.55 -12.07 34.73
N ARG A 103 6.58 -11.18 34.47
CA ARG A 103 5.25 -11.49 33.91
C ARG A 103 5.29 -12.44 32.71
N LEU A 104 6.24 -12.23 31.78
CA LEU A 104 6.37 -13.07 30.58
C LEU A 104 6.79 -14.53 30.86
N LEU A 105 7.42 -14.78 32.01
CA LEU A 105 7.87 -16.12 32.40
C LEU A 105 6.82 -16.88 33.20
N VAL A 106 5.74 -16.24 33.65
CA VAL A 106 4.66 -16.87 34.42
C VAL A 106 4.11 -18.10 33.71
N ASN A 107 3.81 -17.98 32.42
CA ASN A 107 3.31 -19.09 31.62
C ASN A 107 4.36 -20.20 31.49
N ALA A 108 5.65 -19.86 31.31
CA ALA A 108 6.71 -20.86 31.21
C ALA A 108 6.85 -21.68 32.50
N VAL A 109 6.82 -21.02 33.66
CA VAL A 109 6.84 -21.67 34.98
C VAL A 109 5.59 -22.54 35.17
N ALA A 110 4.41 -22.03 34.82
CA ALA A 110 3.16 -22.76 34.96
C ALA A 110 3.08 -24.00 34.06
N MET A 111 3.59 -23.92 32.82
CA MET A 111 3.69 -25.06 31.90
C MET A 111 4.66 -26.12 32.41
N TRP A 112 5.80 -25.69 32.95
CA TRP A 112 6.73 -26.61 33.61
C TRP A 112 6.10 -27.27 34.84
N ALA A 113 5.36 -26.50 35.64
CA ALA A 113 4.71 -26.99 36.85
C ALA A 113 3.62 -28.03 36.52
N SER A 114 2.78 -27.77 35.51
CA SER A 114 1.63 -28.60 35.15
C SER A 114 1.50 -28.85 33.64
N PRO A 115 1.65 -30.10 33.17
CA PRO A 115 1.36 -30.48 31.78
C PRO A 115 -0.08 -30.17 31.35
N ARG A 116 -1.04 -30.18 32.29
CA ARG A 116 -2.43 -29.81 32.02
C ARG A 116 -2.56 -28.34 31.66
N TYR A 117 -1.81 -27.47 32.36
CA TYR A 117 -1.75 -26.05 32.03
C TYR A 117 -1.03 -25.83 30.70
N ALA A 118 0.04 -26.58 30.41
CA ALA A 118 0.70 -26.53 29.10
C ALA A 118 -0.26 -26.84 27.95
N TRP A 119 -1.07 -27.89 28.08
CA TRP A 119 -2.08 -28.22 27.08
C TRP A 119 -3.13 -27.10 26.90
N TYR A 120 -3.55 -26.46 27.99
CA TYR A 120 -4.44 -25.30 27.92
C TYR A 120 -3.82 -24.14 27.13
N ILE A 121 -2.54 -23.82 27.37
CA ILE A 121 -1.82 -22.78 26.62
C ILE A 121 -1.67 -23.14 25.14
N TYR A 122 -1.35 -24.38 24.81
CA TYR A 122 -1.24 -24.82 23.42
C TYR A 122 -2.57 -24.65 22.66
N ARG A 123 -3.70 -25.00 23.29
CA ARG A 123 -5.03 -24.78 22.71
C ARG A 123 -5.34 -23.29 22.50
N LEU A 124 -4.97 -22.45 23.47
CA LEU A 124 -5.17 -21.00 23.36
C LEU A 124 -4.36 -20.41 22.19
N LEU A 125 -3.09 -20.83 22.04
CA LEU A 125 -2.24 -20.41 20.94
C LEU A 125 -2.75 -20.91 19.58
N ASP A 126 -3.20 -22.17 19.51
CA ASP A 126 -3.80 -22.71 18.29
C ASP A 126 -5.05 -21.94 17.86
N GLU A 127 -5.90 -21.56 18.80
CA GLU A 127 -7.10 -20.76 18.54
C GLU A 127 -6.76 -19.36 17.99
N ILE A 128 -5.74 -18.69 18.54
CA ILE A 128 -5.25 -17.40 18.03
C ILE A 128 -4.75 -17.56 16.59
N HIS A 129 -3.88 -18.55 16.34
CA HIS A 129 -3.35 -18.77 15.00
C HIS A 129 -4.44 -19.21 14.00
N ARG A 130 -5.48 -19.91 14.45
CA ARG A 130 -6.64 -20.24 13.61
C ARG A 130 -7.39 -18.98 13.19
N GLN A 131 -7.65 -18.08 14.13
CA GLN A 131 -8.30 -16.80 13.83
C GLN A 131 -7.48 -15.96 12.85
N GLU A 132 -6.15 -15.88 13.04
CA GLU A 132 -5.25 -15.17 12.11
C GLU A 132 -5.29 -15.76 10.69
N ARG A 133 -5.32 -17.09 10.56
CA ARG A 133 -5.48 -17.74 9.25
C ARG A 133 -6.81 -17.42 8.58
N GLU A 134 -7.91 -17.49 9.32
CA GLU A 134 -9.24 -17.15 8.81
C GLU A 134 -9.32 -15.68 8.35
N GLU A 135 -8.69 -14.76 9.06
CA GLU A 135 -8.61 -13.35 8.65
C GLU A 135 -7.79 -13.16 7.37
N MET A 136 -6.67 -13.87 7.23
CA MET A 136 -5.86 -13.83 6.01
C MET A 136 -6.62 -14.39 4.81
N GLU A 137 -7.33 -15.52 4.98
CA GLU A 137 -8.16 -16.11 3.93
C GLU A 137 -9.27 -15.16 3.46
N LYS A 138 -9.97 -14.50 4.39
CA LYS A 138 -10.97 -13.47 4.06
C LYS A 138 -10.38 -12.32 3.24
N LYS A 139 -9.17 -11.85 3.59
CA LYS A 139 -8.48 -10.79 2.83
C LYS A 139 -8.08 -11.24 1.43
N LEU A 140 -7.72 -12.51 1.25
CA LEU A 140 -7.42 -13.08 -0.07
C LEU A 140 -8.69 -13.18 -0.92
N GLN A 141 -9.76 -13.75 -0.38
CA GLN A 141 -11.04 -13.83 -1.08
C GLN A 141 -11.56 -12.45 -1.53
N ALA A 142 -11.50 -11.46 -0.65
CA ALA A 142 -11.89 -10.09 -1.00
C ALA A 142 -11.02 -9.48 -2.12
N LYS A 143 -9.72 -9.81 -2.19
CA LYS A 143 -8.84 -9.37 -3.28
C LYS A 143 -9.20 -10.06 -4.60
N ASP A 144 -9.48 -11.36 -4.57
CA ASP A 144 -9.85 -12.14 -5.75
C ASP A 144 -11.17 -11.63 -6.35
N GLU A 145 -12.18 -11.33 -5.52
CA GLU A 145 -13.44 -10.72 -5.96
C GLU A 145 -13.23 -9.36 -6.67
N VAL A 146 -12.33 -8.52 -6.14
CA VAL A 146 -11.98 -7.24 -6.75
C VAL A 146 -11.26 -7.43 -8.09
N ILE A 147 -10.38 -8.43 -8.19
CA ILE A 147 -9.70 -8.78 -9.44
C ILE A 147 -10.73 -9.21 -10.48
N GLU A 148 -11.64 -10.13 -10.14
CA GLU A 148 -12.70 -10.57 -11.06
C GLU A 148 -13.59 -9.42 -11.53
N ALA A 149 -13.93 -8.48 -10.64
CA ALA A 149 -14.71 -7.30 -10.98
C ALA A 149 -13.96 -6.35 -11.91
N LYS A 150 -12.65 -6.18 -11.72
CA LYS A 150 -11.78 -5.40 -12.62
C LYS A 150 -11.66 -6.07 -13.98
N ASP A 151 -11.47 -7.38 -14.05
CA ASP A 151 -11.38 -8.13 -15.30
C ASP A 151 -12.67 -8.02 -16.12
N LYS A 152 -13.85 -8.16 -15.48
CA LYS A 152 -15.14 -7.93 -16.13
C LYS A 152 -15.26 -6.51 -16.70
N ASN A 153 -14.72 -5.50 -16.00
CA ASN A 153 -14.70 -4.12 -16.49
C ASN A 153 -13.73 -3.92 -17.65
N ILE A 154 -12.55 -4.54 -17.63
CA ILE A 154 -11.60 -4.53 -18.73
C ILE A 154 -12.23 -5.18 -19.98
N GLN A 155 -12.89 -6.33 -19.82
CA GLN A 155 -13.57 -7.00 -20.93
C GLN A 155 -14.63 -6.12 -21.60
N LYS A 156 -15.41 -5.34 -20.83
CA LYS A 156 -16.35 -4.35 -21.37
C LYS A 156 -15.68 -3.18 -22.13
N ARG A 157 -14.38 -2.94 -21.90
CA ARG A 157 -13.61 -1.89 -22.59
C ARG A 157 -12.93 -2.39 -23.87
N ILE A 158 -12.77 -3.71 -24.06
CA ILE A 158 -12.16 -4.32 -25.26
C ILE A 158 -12.73 -3.79 -26.59
N PRO A 159 -14.06 -3.60 -26.77
CA PRO A 159 -14.60 -3.08 -28.03
C PRO A 159 -14.25 -1.60 -28.31
N ARG A 160 -13.87 -0.84 -27.28
CA ARG A 160 -13.48 0.58 -27.38
C ARG A 160 -11.97 0.77 -27.52
N LEU A 161 -11.20 -0.30 -27.43
CA LEU A 161 -9.76 -0.26 -27.61
C LEU A 161 -9.43 -0.10 -29.08
N VAL A 162 -8.36 0.65 -29.34
CA VAL A 162 -7.83 0.83 -30.69
C VAL A 162 -7.44 -0.54 -31.23
N PRO A 163 -7.95 -0.97 -32.39
CA PRO A 163 -7.60 -2.26 -32.96
C PRO A 163 -6.10 -2.36 -33.16
N LYS A 164 -5.53 -3.53 -32.85
CA LYS A 164 -4.09 -3.78 -32.94
C LYS A 164 -3.56 -3.44 -34.34
N GLY A 165 -2.52 -2.61 -34.42
CA GLY A 165 -1.94 -2.12 -35.67
C GLY A 165 -2.67 -0.92 -36.29
N LYS A 166 -3.66 -0.34 -35.60
CA LYS A 166 -4.37 0.89 -36.01
C LYS A 166 -3.98 2.11 -35.18
N GLU A 167 -3.09 1.97 -34.21
CA GLU A 167 -2.67 3.00 -33.26
C GLU A 167 -2.14 4.24 -33.97
N LYS A 168 -1.33 4.05 -35.02
CA LYS A 168 -0.65 5.13 -35.77
C LYS A 168 -1.12 5.24 -37.23
N SER A 169 -2.43 5.13 -37.44
CA SER A 169 -3.05 5.05 -38.79
C SER A 169 -3.30 6.39 -39.48
N TYR A 170 -2.85 7.52 -38.92
CA TYR A 170 -3.13 8.85 -39.47
C TYR A 170 -1.86 9.62 -39.87
N LYS A 171 -2.03 10.50 -40.84
CA LYS A 171 -1.07 11.50 -41.31
C LYS A 171 -1.67 12.89 -41.13
N TYR A 172 -0.81 13.87 -40.90
CA TYR A 172 -1.20 15.26 -40.77
C TYR A 172 -0.38 16.13 -41.72
N MET A 173 -1.06 17.04 -42.40
CA MET A 173 -0.47 17.94 -43.37
C MET A 173 -1.08 19.32 -43.22
N ILE A 174 -0.24 20.34 -43.30
CA ILE A 174 -0.65 21.73 -43.43
C ILE A 174 -0.09 22.22 -44.76
N TYR A 175 -0.97 22.71 -45.63
CA TYR A 175 -0.57 23.31 -46.90
C TYR A 175 -1.00 24.76 -47.01
N THR A 176 -0.23 25.54 -47.76
CA THR A 176 -0.44 26.97 -47.95
C THR A 176 -1.24 27.27 -49.22
N GLU A 177 -2.02 28.33 -49.15
CA GLU A 177 -2.72 28.96 -50.26
C GLU A 177 -2.46 30.46 -50.21
N GLU A 178 -1.96 30.99 -51.32
CA GLU A 178 -1.72 32.43 -51.47
C GLU A 178 -3.04 33.14 -51.77
N MET A 179 -3.20 34.35 -51.22
CA MET A 179 -4.38 35.17 -51.44
C MET A 179 -4.29 35.86 -52.81
N GLU A 180 -5.38 35.85 -53.57
CA GLU A 180 -5.45 36.48 -54.91
C GLU A 180 -5.67 38.00 -54.84
N ASN A 181 -6.15 38.52 -53.70
CA ASN A 181 -6.44 39.94 -53.50
C ASN A 181 -5.17 40.75 -53.22
N GLU A 182 -5.02 41.91 -53.86
CA GLU A 182 -3.86 42.80 -53.66
C GLU A 182 -3.74 43.33 -52.22
N GLU A 183 -4.86 43.48 -51.51
CA GLU A 183 -4.91 43.98 -50.12
C GLU A 183 -4.39 42.95 -49.09
N ASP A 184 -4.46 41.64 -49.42
CA ASP A 184 -4.07 40.53 -48.53
C ASP A 184 -2.76 39.86 -48.98
N ARG A 185 -1.95 40.55 -49.79
CA ARG A 185 -0.73 39.98 -50.41
C ARG A 185 0.27 39.42 -49.38
N ASP A 186 0.28 39.98 -48.18
CA ASP A 186 1.18 39.60 -47.09
C ASP A 186 0.60 38.50 -46.18
N MET A 187 -0.65 38.09 -46.42
CA MET A 187 -1.32 37.00 -45.72
C MET A 187 -1.24 35.68 -46.50
N VAL A 188 -1.42 34.59 -45.78
CA VAL A 188 -1.41 33.23 -46.30
C VAL A 188 -2.44 32.38 -45.57
N MET A 189 -3.15 31.54 -46.32
CA MET A 189 -4.11 30.61 -45.74
C MET A 189 -3.48 29.24 -45.55
N LEU A 190 -3.52 28.75 -44.31
CA LEU A 190 -3.07 27.43 -43.90
C LEU A 190 -4.27 26.48 -43.83
N HIS A 191 -4.20 25.37 -44.56
CA HIS A 191 -5.23 24.32 -44.54
C HIS A 191 -4.77 23.15 -43.68
N LEU A 192 -5.47 22.90 -42.57
CA LEU A 192 -5.15 21.87 -41.59
C LEU A 192 -5.83 20.54 -41.94
N VAL A 193 -5.04 19.53 -42.31
CA VAL A 193 -5.60 18.27 -42.82
C VAL A 193 -5.05 17.06 -42.09
N ARG A 194 -5.94 16.36 -41.36
CA ARG A 194 -5.70 15.02 -40.80
C ARG A 194 -6.39 13.97 -41.66
N ARG A 195 -5.67 12.94 -42.11
CA ARG A 195 -6.23 11.86 -42.93
C ARG A 195 -5.69 10.49 -42.54
N ASN A 196 -6.49 9.46 -42.76
CA ASN A 196 -6.03 8.09 -42.60
C ASN A 196 -4.98 7.76 -43.67
N ASN A 197 -3.99 6.92 -43.33
CA ASN A 197 -2.94 6.45 -44.23
C ASN A 197 -3.49 5.92 -45.55
N LYS A 198 -4.64 5.21 -45.52
CA LYS A 198 -5.28 4.65 -46.72
C LYS A 198 -5.91 5.69 -47.64
N SER A 199 -6.35 6.83 -47.10
CA SER A 199 -7.03 7.90 -47.86
C SER A 199 -6.12 9.06 -48.23
N PHE A 200 -4.83 9.00 -47.88
CA PHE A 200 -3.92 10.12 -48.10
C PHE A 200 -3.58 10.34 -49.59
N TYR A 201 -3.88 9.38 -50.47
CA TYR A 201 -3.60 9.49 -51.91
C TYR A 201 -4.27 10.70 -52.56
N ASP A 202 -5.43 11.15 -52.05
CA ASP A 202 -6.13 12.35 -52.54
C ASP A 202 -5.28 13.62 -52.41
N LEU A 203 -4.35 13.65 -51.45
CA LEU A 203 -3.46 14.78 -51.16
C LEU A 203 -2.08 14.62 -51.81
N ALA A 204 -1.81 13.53 -52.52
CA ALA A 204 -0.48 13.22 -53.05
C ALA A 204 0.06 14.30 -54.00
N LYS A 205 -0.82 14.98 -54.74
CA LYS A 205 -0.45 16.11 -55.62
C LYS A 205 0.06 17.30 -54.82
N ILE A 206 -0.64 17.66 -53.74
CA ILE A 206 -0.28 18.79 -52.86
C ILE A 206 0.98 18.43 -52.07
N TYR A 207 1.06 17.21 -51.54
CA TYR A 207 2.21 16.70 -50.80
C TYR A 207 3.53 16.83 -51.58
N LYS A 208 3.51 16.58 -52.89
CA LYS A 208 4.68 16.70 -53.79
C LYS A 208 4.93 18.13 -54.31
N SER A 209 4.07 19.09 -53.95
CA SER A 209 4.17 20.47 -54.41
C SER A 209 4.83 21.37 -53.36
N ASN A 210 5.25 22.57 -53.78
CA ASN A 210 5.78 23.60 -52.88
C ASN A 210 4.72 24.16 -51.91
N ARG A 211 3.43 23.82 -52.08
CA ARG A 211 2.36 24.21 -51.16
C ARG A 211 2.38 23.41 -49.87
N ASN A 212 3.06 22.26 -49.83
CA ASN A 212 3.20 21.47 -48.61
C ASN A 212 4.13 22.20 -47.62
N TRP A 213 3.54 22.78 -46.56
CA TRP A 213 4.26 23.61 -45.62
C TRP A 213 4.72 22.85 -44.37
N PHE A 214 3.88 21.93 -43.87
CA PHE A 214 4.19 21.04 -42.75
C PHE A 214 3.59 19.65 -42.98
N TYR A 215 4.31 18.60 -42.60
CA TYR A 215 3.86 17.23 -42.76
C TYR A 215 4.38 16.33 -41.63
N ARG A 216 3.52 15.43 -41.15
CA ARG A 216 3.84 14.46 -40.10
C ARG A 216 3.13 13.13 -40.35
N GLU A 217 3.87 12.04 -40.19
CA GLU A 217 3.35 10.66 -40.31
C GLU A 217 3.20 9.99 -38.95
N ASN A 218 2.52 8.84 -38.94
CA ASN A 218 2.38 7.96 -37.78
C ASN A 218 1.70 8.63 -36.59
N LEU A 219 0.70 9.48 -36.86
CA LEU A 219 -0.05 10.14 -35.80
C LEU A 219 -0.89 9.11 -35.02
N PRO A 220 -0.89 9.22 -33.68
CA PRO A 220 -1.81 8.50 -32.83
C PRO A 220 -3.27 8.72 -33.23
N ILE A 221 -4.10 7.68 -33.10
CA ILE A 221 -5.55 7.77 -33.34
C ILE A 221 -6.25 8.70 -32.33
N SER A 222 -5.72 8.78 -31.11
CA SER A 222 -6.23 9.62 -30.02
C SER A 222 -5.93 11.11 -30.20
N MET A 223 -4.95 11.46 -31.03
CA MET A 223 -4.51 12.85 -31.20
C MET A 223 -5.53 13.69 -31.99
N THR A 224 -5.70 14.95 -31.57
CA THR A 224 -6.58 15.98 -32.15
C THR A 224 -5.77 17.14 -32.77
N PRO A 225 -4.90 16.86 -33.77
CA PRO A 225 -3.85 17.77 -34.22
C PRO A 225 -4.35 19.13 -34.71
N ASN A 226 -5.57 19.20 -35.27
CA ASN A 226 -6.14 20.46 -35.75
C ASN A 226 -6.48 21.40 -34.59
N GLU A 227 -6.97 20.87 -33.47
CA GLU A 227 -7.31 21.67 -32.29
C GLU A 227 -6.03 22.13 -31.60
N ASP A 228 -5.07 21.23 -31.44
CA ASP A 228 -3.78 21.53 -30.82
C ASP A 228 -3.00 22.60 -31.61
N VAL A 229 -2.98 22.49 -32.94
CA VAL A 229 -2.32 23.48 -33.80
C VAL A 229 -3.00 24.85 -33.73
N LYS A 230 -4.33 24.90 -33.64
CA LYS A 230 -5.03 26.18 -33.40
C LYS A 230 -4.65 26.77 -32.05
N GLN A 231 -4.57 25.96 -31.01
CA GLN A 231 -4.15 26.43 -29.70
C GLN A 231 -2.73 27.00 -29.74
N ILE A 232 -1.80 26.32 -30.41
CA ILE A 232 -0.43 26.82 -30.61
C ILE A 232 -0.43 28.19 -31.29
N VAL A 233 -1.26 28.38 -32.33
CA VAL A 233 -1.35 29.67 -33.02
C VAL A 233 -1.92 30.75 -32.09
N GLN A 234 -2.96 30.44 -31.30
CA GLN A 234 -3.54 31.37 -30.34
C GLN A 234 -2.56 31.78 -29.23
N ASP A 235 -1.74 30.85 -28.77
CA ASP A 235 -0.77 31.08 -27.69
C ASP A 235 0.49 31.81 -28.18
N THR A 236 0.82 31.67 -29.48
CA THR A 236 2.07 32.19 -30.06
C THR A 236 1.88 33.57 -30.70
N LEU A 237 0.74 33.80 -31.37
CA LEU A 237 0.52 35.00 -32.16
C LEU A 237 -0.45 35.99 -31.49
N PRO A 238 -0.31 37.31 -31.72
CA PRO A 238 -1.31 38.29 -31.30
C PRO A 238 -2.68 38.03 -31.94
N GLN A 239 -3.78 38.36 -31.25
CA GLN A 239 -5.15 38.14 -31.75
C GLN A 239 -5.47 38.86 -33.07
N THR A 240 -4.72 39.91 -33.42
CA THR A 240 -4.87 40.65 -34.68
C THR A 240 -4.14 39.99 -35.86
N HIS A 241 -3.31 38.96 -35.60
CA HIS A 241 -2.45 38.33 -36.60
C HIS A 241 -3.05 37.07 -37.23
N TYR A 242 -4.22 36.62 -36.76
CA TYR A 242 -4.85 35.42 -37.29
C TYR A 242 -6.38 35.50 -37.36
N ASP A 243 -6.96 34.79 -38.33
CA ASP A 243 -8.39 34.45 -38.38
C ASP A 243 -8.53 32.94 -38.58
N MET A 244 -9.38 32.29 -37.77
CA MET A 244 -9.55 30.83 -37.78
C MET A 244 -10.97 30.46 -38.16
N LYS A 245 -11.12 29.68 -39.23
CA LYS A 245 -12.43 29.20 -39.71
C LYS A 245 -12.35 27.71 -40.03
N GLY A 246 -13.06 26.88 -39.25
CA GLY A 246 -13.11 25.45 -39.51
C GLY A 246 -11.71 24.81 -39.51
N CYS A 247 -11.25 24.30 -40.65
CA CYS A 247 -9.92 23.71 -40.81
C CYS A 247 -8.91 24.66 -41.47
N THR A 248 -9.18 25.96 -41.53
CA THR A 248 -8.27 26.95 -42.10
C THR A 248 -7.85 28.00 -41.07
N ILE A 249 -6.62 28.49 -41.24
CA ILE A 249 -6.04 29.61 -40.47
C ILE A 249 -5.49 30.60 -41.49
N LEU A 250 -5.97 31.84 -41.44
CA LEU A 250 -5.38 32.95 -42.16
C LEU A 250 -4.37 33.65 -41.23
N THR A 251 -3.14 33.88 -41.69
CA THR A 251 -2.07 34.51 -40.89
C THR A 251 -1.11 35.29 -41.77
N PHE A 252 -0.28 36.15 -41.20
CA PHE A 252 0.78 36.84 -41.94
C PHE A 252 1.93 35.90 -42.34
N LYS A 253 2.54 36.16 -43.50
CA LYS A 253 3.70 35.39 -44.01
C LYS A 253 4.92 35.48 -43.10
N GLU A 254 5.08 36.59 -42.39
CA GLU A 254 6.19 36.82 -41.44
C GLU A 254 6.14 35.89 -40.22
N ASP A 255 4.94 35.45 -39.82
CA ASP A 255 4.73 34.59 -38.65
C ASP A 255 4.95 33.09 -38.94
N LEU A 256 5.04 32.71 -40.23
CA LEU A 256 5.22 31.32 -40.65
C LEU A 256 6.45 30.64 -40.06
N PRO A 257 7.66 31.23 -40.05
CA PRO A 257 8.84 30.57 -39.50
C PRO A 257 8.67 30.20 -38.02
N LEU A 258 8.13 31.14 -37.22
CA LEU A 258 7.88 30.94 -35.79
C LEU A 258 6.81 29.87 -35.56
N LEU A 259 5.70 29.92 -36.29
CA LEU A 259 4.65 28.89 -36.20
C LEU A 259 5.17 27.51 -36.58
N LYS A 260 6.01 27.41 -37.62
CA LYS A 260 6.57 26.13 -38.06
C LYS A 260 7.46 25.53 -36.99
N GLU A 261 8.27 26.34 -36.32
CA GLU A 261 9.10 25.91 -35.20
C GLU A 261 8.24 25.35 -34.06
N LYS A 262 7.23 26.11 -33.60
CA LYS A 262 6.36 25.71 -32.49
C LYS A 262 5.52 24.47 -32.78
N ILE A 263 4.98 24.35 -33.98
CA ILE A 263 4.25 23.16 -34.41
C ILE A 263 5.18 21.95 -34.48
N THR A 264 6.42 22.12 -34.97
CA THR A 264 7.40 21.02 -35.01
C THR A 264 7.76 20.57 -33.59
N GLU A 265 8.03 21.50 -32.68
CA GLU A 265 8.32 21.24 -31.27
C GLU A 265 7.18 20.44 -30.60
N TYR A 266 5.92 20.81 -30.86
CA TYR A 266 4.76 20.06 -30.37
C TYR A 266 4.75 18.61 -30.84
N PHE A 267 4.89 18.37 -32.14
CA PHE A 267 4.85 17.01 -32.70
C PHE A 267 6.09 16.17 -32.39
N ASP A 268 7.23 16.79 -32.09
CA ASP A 268 8.45 16.09 -31.65
C ASP A 268 8.37 15.68 -30.17
N ASN A 269 7.78 16.53 -29.33
CA ASN A 269 7.68 16.31 -27.89
C ASN A 269 6.42 15.58 -27.43
N PHE A 270 5.49 15.28 -28.35
CA PHE A 270 4.27 14.56 -28.01
C PHE A 270 4.59 13.15 -27.47
N LYS A 271 4.36 12.95 -26.17
CA LYS A 271 4.43 11.65 -25.52
C LYS A 271 3.02 11.09 -25.37
N GLU A 272 2.78 9.90 -25.90
CA GLU A 272 1.61 9.11 -25.49
C GLU A 272 1.83 8.75 -24.01
N GLU A 273 0.99 9.25 -23.11
CA GLU A 273 0.95 8.75 -21.73
C GLU A 273 0.57 7.26 -21.78
N GLU A 274 1.52 6.39 -21.42
CA GLU A 274 1.31 4.93 -21.29
C GLU A 274 0.48 4.56 -20.05
#